data_AF-A0A485JER2-F1
#
_entry.id   AF-A0A485JER2-F1
#
_cell.length_a   1.000
_cell.length_b   1.000
_cell.length_c   1.000
_cell.angle_alpha   90.00
_cell.angle_beta   90.00
_cell.angle_gamma   90.00
#
_symmetry.space_group_name_H-M   'P 1'
#
loop_
_entity.id
_entity.type
_entity.pdbx_description
1 polymer ?
#
loop_
_entity_poly.entity_id
_entity_poly.type
_entity_poly.pdbx_seq_one_letter_code
_entity_poly.pdbx_strand_id
1 'polypeptide(L)'
;MVTHVARDCNHASVDWQVVANGDVSVELRDSDQQVVATGQGTSGTLQVVNPHLWQPGEGYLYELCVTAKSQTECDIYPLRVGIRSVAVKDEQFLINHKPFYFTGFGRHEDADLRGKGFDNVLMVHDHALMDWIGANSYRTSHYPYAEEMLDWADEHGIVVIDETAAVGFNLSLGIGFEAGNKPKELYSEEAVNGETQQAHLQAIKELMRVTKTTQAW
;
A
#
# COMPACT_ATOMS: atom_id res chain seq x y z
N MET A 1 9.85 -1.00 4.99
CA MET A 1 10.47 -2.18 4.35
C MET A 1 10.47 -1.94 2.85
N VAL A 2 11.45 -2.47 2.11
CA VAL A 2 11.52 -2.42 0.65
C VAL A 2 11.93 -3.79 0.13
N THR A 3 11.36 -4.24 -0.98
CA THR A 3 11.77 -5.48 -1.64
C THR A 3 12.40 -5.19 -3.00
N HIS A 4 13.42 -5.98 -3.34
CA HIS A 4 14.08 -5.92 -4.64
C HIS A 4 14.11 -7.33 -5.24
N VAL A 5 13.84 -7.42 -6.55
CA VAL A 5 13.83 -8.70 -7.27
C VAL A 5 14.85 -8.61 -8.40
N ALA A 6 15.79 -9.56 -8.44
CA ALA A 6 16.76 -9.67 -9.51
C ALA A 6 16.08 -9.91 -10.87
N ARG A 7 16.73 -9.55 -11.98
CA ARG A 7 16.15 -9.66 -13.32
C ARG A 7 15.83 -11.10 -13.74
N ASP A 8 16.56 -12.07 -13.19
CA ASP A 8 16.33 -13.50 -13.43
C ASP A 8 15.23 -14.08 -12.52
N CYS A 9 14.68 -13.27 -11.60
CA CYS A 9 13.71 -13.65 -10.58
C CYS A 9 14.16 -14.76 -9.61
N ASN A 10 15.44 -15.17 -9.63
CA ASN A 10 15.95 -16.24 -8.76
C ASN A 10 16.52 -15.70 -7.44
N HIS A 11 16.64 -14.39 -7.30
CA HIS A 11 17.13 -13.76 -6.08
C HIS A 11 16.26 -12.56 -5.75
N ALA A 12 15.96 -12.39 -4.47
CA ALA A 12 15.34 -11.19 -3.95
C ALA A 12 16.01 -10.76 -2.65
N SER A 13 15.90 -9.47 -2.36
CA SER A 13 16.27 -8.91 -1.07
C SER A 13 15.09 -8.23 -0.40
N VAL A 14 15.02 -8.33 0.92
CA VAL A 14 14.04 -7.67 1.76
C VAL A 14 14.80 -6.77 2.73
N ASP A 15 14.71 -5.47 2.51
CA ASP A 15 15.33 -4.44 3.34
C ASP A 15 14.38 -4.02 4.45
N TRP A 16 14.86 -4.07 5.70
CA TRP A 16 14.10 -3.63 6.86
C TRP A 16 14.77 -2.48 7.58
N GLN A 17 13.94 -1.66 8.21
CA GLN A 17 14.34 -0.67 9.19
C GLN A 17 13.21 -0.59 10.22
N VAL A 18 13.57 -0.71 11.49
CA VAL A 18 12.62 -0.70 12.61
C VAL A 18 13.12 0.24 13.70
N VAL A 19 12.18 0.79 14.47
CA VAL A 19 12.48 1.59 15.65
C VAL A 19 12.07 0.76 16.86
N ALA A 20 13.05 0.33 17.64
CA ALA A 20 12.84 -0.47 18.83
C ALA A 20 13.91 -0.18 19.87
N ASN A 21 13.57 -0.39 21.14
CA ASN A 21 14.51 -0.37 22.25
C ASN A 21 14.95 -1.81 22.55
N GLY A 22 16.26 -2.04 22.62
CA GLY A 22 16.83 -3.38 22.89
C GLY A 22 17.36 -4.08 21.64
N ASP A 23 17.67 -5.36 21.79
CA ASP A 23 18.21 -6.20 20.74
C ASP A 23 17.09 -6.65 19.79
N VAL A 24 17.29 -6.39 18.50
CA VAL A 24 16.33 -6.77 17.45
C VAL A 24 16.83 -8.01 16.71
N SER A 25 15.95 -9.00 16.57
CA SER A 25 16.12 -10.12 15.63
C SER A 25 14.94 -10.17 14.68
N VAL A 26 15.21 -10.52 13.43
CA VAL A 26 14.21 -10.59 12.36
C VAL A 26 14.26 -11.96 11.71
N GLU A 27 13.10 -12.58 11.52
CA GLU A 27 12.93 -13.84 10.81
C GLU A 27 11.94 -13.63 9.67
N LEU A 28 12.30 -14.03 8.45
CA LEU A 28 11.35 -14.13 7.34
C LEU A 28 10.91 -15.58 7.20
N ARG A 29 9.60 -15.80 7.24
CA ARG A 29 8.96 -17.11 7.18
C ARG A 29 8.11 -17.23 5.93
N ASP A 30 8.15 -18.39 5.30
CA ASP A 30 7.24 -18.71 4.20
C ASP A 30 5.82 -19.04 4.69
N SER A 31 4.91 -19.36 3.75
CA SER A 31 3.51 -19.68 4.06
C SER A 31 3.34 -20.95 4.92
N ASP A 32 4.33 -21.84 4.93
CA ASP A 32 4.39 -23.03 5.78
C ASP A 32 5.08 -22.76 7.14
N GLN A 33 5.35 -21.49 7.45
CA GLN A 33 6.04 -21.02 8.66
C GLN A 33 7.49 -21.49 8.78
N GLN A 34 8.13 -21.89 7.68
CA GLN A 34 9.55 -22.23 7.66
C GLN A 34 10.38 -20.95 7.54
N VAL A 35 11.43 -20.85 8.35
CA VAL A 35 12.35 -19.70 8.31
C VAL A 35 13.24 -19.79 7.07
N VAL A 36 13.08 -18.83 6.16
CA VAL A 36 13.85 -18.75 4.90
C VAL A 36 15.01 -17.77 4.97
N ALA A 37 14.96 -16.79 5.87
CA ALA A 37 16.05 -15.85 6.11
C ALA A 37 15.98 -15.28 7.54
N THR A 38 17.14 -14.89 8.08
CA THR A 38 17.25 -14.28 9.41
C THR A 38 18.19 -13.08 9.39
N GLY A 39 17.94 -12.11 10.27
CA GLY A 39 18.78 -10.93 10.45
C GLY A 39 18.77 -10.43 11.89
N GLN A 40 19.70 -9.53 12.20
CA GLN A 40 19.81 -8.88 13.51
C GLN A 40 20.04 -7.38 13.34
N GLY A 41 19.66 -6.64 14.36
CA GLY A 41 19.77 -5.18 14.40
C GLY A 41 18.54 -4.45 13.88
N THR A 42 18.52 -3.15 14.10
CA THR A 42 17.39 -2.27 13.76
C THR A 42 17.26 -1.97 12.27
N SER A 43 18.26 -2.36 11.46
CA SER A 43 18.21 -2.27 10.00
C SER A 43 19.10 -3.31 9.36
N GLY A 44 18.72 -3.77 8.18
CA GLY A 44 19.55 -4.67 7.38
C GLY A 44 18.82 -5.20 6.15
N THR A 45 19.40 -6.24 5.55
CA THR A 45 18.89 -6.86 4.33
C THR A 45 18.85 -8.38 4.49
N LEU A 46 17.70 -8.99 4.22
CA LEU A 46 17.54 -10.43 4.09
C LEU A 46 17.68 -10.83 2.62
N GLN A 47 18.42 -11.90 2.35
CA GLN A 47 18.55 -12.47 1.00
C GLN A 47 17.67 -13.71 0.89
N VAL A 48 16.87 -13.80 -0.17
CA VAL A 48 15.99 -14.93 -0.45
C VAL A 48 16.37 -15.51 -1.81
N VAL A 49 16.80 -16.77 -1.83
CA VAL A 49 17.14 -17.50 -3.05
C VAL A 49 15.90 -18.27 -3.53
N ASN A 50 15.64 -18.23 -4.82
CA ASN A 50 14.44 -18.78 -5.46
C ASN A 50 13.15 -18.35 -4.74
N PRO A 51 12.91 -17.03 -4.59
CA PRO A 51 11.75 -16.54 -3.86
C PRO A 51 10.44 -16.92 -4.56
N HIS A 52 9.41 -17.19 -3.77
CA HIS A 52 8.05 -17.24 -4.26
C HIS A 52 7.50 -15.81 -4.33
N LEU A 53 7.55 -15.23 -5.53
CA LEU A 53 7.19 -13.83 -5.72
C LEU A 53 5.70 -13.60 -5.49
N TRP A 54 5.35 -12.45 -4.93
CA TRP A 54 3.98 -11.94 -4.99
C TRP A 54 3.65 -11.64 -6.45
N GLN A 55 2.53 -12.18 -6.94
CA GLN A 55 2.05 -11.97 -8.31
C GLN A 55 0.59 -11.49 -8.27
N PRO A 56 0.19 -10.62 -9.23
CA PRO A 56 -1.21 -10.32 -9.43
C PRO A 56 -2.04 -11.60 -9.62
N GLY A 57 -3.12 -11.75 -8.87
CA GLY A 57 -4.02 -12.91 -8.87
C GLY A 57 -3.66 -14.07 -7.93
N GLU A 58 -2.43 -14.15 -7.40
CA GLU A 58 -2.04 -15.19 -6.43
C GLU A 58 -1.75 -14.64 -5.03
N GLY A 59 -1.17 -13.44 -4.93
CA GLY A 59 -1.03 -12.76 -3.65
C GLY A 59 -0.12 -13.45 -2.63
N TYR A 60 0.93 -14.18 -3.05
CA TYR A 60 1.77 -14.89 -2.08
C TYR A 60 2.48 -13.94 -1.09
N LEU A 61 2.33 -14.23 0.20
CA LEU A 61 2.90 -13.46 1.30
C LEU A 61 3.81 -14.32 2.19
N TYR A 62 4.96 -13.76 2.51
CA TYR A 62 5.80 -14.19 3.62
C TYR A 62 5.36 -13.50 4.92
N GLU A 63 5.85 -13.97 6.06
CA GLU A 63 5.73 -13.30 7.35
C GLU A 63 7.11 -12.89 7.87
N LEU A 64 7.33 -11.59 8.05
CA LEU A 64 8.51 -11.01 8.68
C LEU A 64 8.22 -10.82 10.17
N CYS A 65 8.70 -11.73 11.01
CA CYS A 65 8.62 -11.60 12.45
C CYS A 65 9.75 -10.70 12.96
N VAL A 66 9.41 -9.52 13.44
CA VAL A 66 10.35 -8.62 14.12
C VAL A 66 10.23 -8.87 15.62
N THR A 67 11.32 -9.27 16.26
CA THR A 67 11.38 -9.47 17.71
C THR A 67 12.31 -8.44 18.32
N ALA A 68 11.82 -7.64 19.27
CA ALA A 68 12.59 -6.70 20.06
C ALA A 68 12.68 -7.20 21.51
N LYS A 69 13.89 -7.43 22.00
CA LYS A 69 14.16 -7.95 23.35
C LYS A 69 14.96 -6.96 24.16
N SER A 70 14.45 -6.63 25.35
CA SER A 70 15.21 -5.95 26.40
C SER A 70 15.52 -6.92 27.54
N GLN A 71 16.09 -6.42 28.64
CA GLN A 71 16.31 -7.25 29.83
C GLN A 71 15.01 -7.71 30.50
N THR A 72 13.91 -6.98 30.30
CA THR A 72 12.65 -7.16 31.04
C THR A 72 11.45 -7.43 30.14
N GLU A 73 11.53 -7.10 28.85
CA GLU A 73 10.41 -7.15 27.92
C GLU A 73 10.81 -7.84 26.61
N CYS A 74 9.84 -8.47 25.97
CA CYS A 74 9.96 -9.05 24.64
C CYS A 74 8.71 -8.68 23.86
N ASP A 75 8.89 -7.98 22.75
CA ASP A 75 7.85 -7.62 21.81
C ASP A 75 8.07 -8.37 20.49
N ILE A 76 6.98 -8.85 19.89
CA ILE A 76 7.00 -9.62 18.64
C ILE A 76 5.93 -9.05 17.73
N TYR A 77 6.35 -8.56 16.57
CA TYR A 77 5.47 -7.98 15.56
C TYR A 77 5.60 -8.75 14.24
N PRO A 78 4.57 -9.53 13.84
CA PRO A 78 4.53 -10.14 12.52
C PRO A 78 4.08 -9.11 11.48
N LEU A 79 4.82 -9.00 10.38
CA LEU A 79 4.47 -8.16 9.22
C LEU A 79 4.40 -9.02 7.96
N ARG A 80 3.34 -8.90 7.18
CA ARG A 80 3.21 -9.65 5.92
C ARG A 80 4.03 -9.01 4.81
N VAL A 81 4.65 -9.83 3.97
CA VAL A 81 5.60 -9.39 2.95
C VAL A 81 5.35 -10.09 1.63
N GLY A 82 4.83 -9.37 0.64
CA GLY A 82 4.94 -9.73 -0.76
C GLY A 82 6.34 -9.42 -1.29
N ILE A 83 7.01 -10.39 -1.91
CA ILE A 83 8.27 -10.12 -2.61
C ILE A 83 7.93 -9.77 -4.05
N ARG A 84 8.07 -8.50 -4.42
CA ARG A 84 7.79 -8.00 -5.78
C ARG A 84 8.71 -6.85 -6.17
N SER A 85 8.73 -6.51 -7.45
CA SER A 85 9.31 -5.26 -7.93
C SER A 85 8.30 -4.50 -8.77
N VAL A 86 8.34 -3.18 -8.69
CA VAL A 86 7.51 -2.28 -9.48
C VAL A 86 8.44 -1.27 -10.15
N ALA A 87 8.27 -1.08 -11.45
CA ALA A 87 9.05 -0.10 -12.20
C ALA A 87 8.27 0.44 -13.39
N VAL A 88 8.61 1.64 -13.83
CA VAL A 88 8.22 2.15 -15.14
C VAL A 88 9.45 2.12 -16.04
N LYS A 89 9.31 1.58 -17.24
CA LYS A 89 10.36 1.59 -18.24
C LYS A 89 9.75 1.94 -19.59
N ASP A 90 10.24 3.00 -20.20
CA ASP A 90 9.70 3.55 -21.45
C ASP A 90 8.19 3.82 -21.28
N GLU A 91 7.34 3.14 -22.05
CA GLU A 91 5.88 3.27 -22.00
C GLU A 91 5.19 2.14 -21.21
N GLN A 92 5.96 1.33 -20.47
CA GLN A 92 5.45 0.14 -19.78
C GLN A 92 5.50 0.28 -18.26
N PHE A 93 4.40 -0.07 -17.60
CA PHE A 93 4.36 -0.36 -16.18
C PHE A 93 4.73 -1.83 -15.97
N LEU A 94 5.71 -2.10 -15.11
CA LEU A 94 6.27 -3.42 -14.90
C LEU A 94 6.03 -3.87 -13.46
N ILE A 95 5.48 -5.07 -13.31
CA ILE A 95 5.47 -5.81 -12.04
C ILE A 95 6.35 -7.04 -12.26
N ASN A 96 7.35 -7.24 -11.41
CA ASN A 96 8.31 -8.35 -11.53
C ASN A 96 8.96 -8.44 -12.91
N HIS A 97 9.36 -7.27 -13.44
CA HIS A 97 9.96 -7.09 -14.77
C HIS A 97 9.05 -7.47 -15.95
N LYS A 98 7.76 -7.72 -15.72
CA LYS A 98 6.76 -8.07 -16.75
C LYS A 98 5.78 -6.91 -16.97
N PRO A 99 5.42 -6.57 -18.22
CA PRO A 99 4.40 -5.58 -18.51
C PRO A 99 3.07 -5.93 -17.83
N PHE A 100 2.48 -4.95 -17.16
CA PHE A 100 1.20 -5.07 -16.48
C PHE A 100 0.15 -4.17 -17.15
N TYR A 101 -1.07 -4.69 -17.28
CA TYR A 101 -2.21 -3.96 -17.83
C TYR A 101 -3.32 -3.88 -16.79
N PHE A 102 -3.65 -2.65 -16.41
CA PHE A 102 -4.65 -2.37 -15.38
C PHE A 102 -6.06 -2.57 -15.93
N THR A 103 -6.90 -3.26 -15.15
CA THR A 103 -8.34 -3.40 -15.39
C THR A 103 -9.07 -3.23 -14.07
N GLY A 104 -10.19 -2.51 -14.09
CA GLY A 104 -11.03 -2.29 -12.90
C GLY A 104 -11.49 -0.86 -12.77
N PHE A 105 -11.46 -0.32 -11.55
CA PHE A 105 -12.32 0.80 -11.18
C PHE A 105 -11.64 1.90 -10.36
N GLY A 106 -12.11 3.13 -10.51
CA GLY A 106 -12.05 4.10 -9.42
C GLY A 106 -13.23 3.83 -8.48
N ARG A 107 -12.95 3.51 -7.22
CA ARG A 107 -13.99 3.13 -6.25
C ARG A 107 -14.37 4.32 -5.36
N HIS A 108 -15.38 4.14 -4.52
CA HIS A 108 -15.67 4.99 -3.37
C HIS A 108 -16.04 4.12 -2.17
N GLU A 109 -15.64 4.52 -0.97
CA GLU A 109 -16.28 4.04 0.27
C GLU A 109 -17.61 4.77 0.42
N ASP A 110 -18.68 4.19 -0.12
CA ASP A 110 -20.04 4.72 -0.06
C ASP A 110 -21.05 3.58 0.02
N ALA A 111 -22.04 3.73 0.89
CA ALA A 111 -23.09 2.73 1.09
C ALA A 111 -24.37 3.37 1.67
N ASP A 112 -25.51 2.77 1.32
CA ASP A 112 -26.86 3.32 1.49
C ASP A 112 -27.14 4.04 2.81
N LEU A 113 -26.78 3.43 3.95
CA LEU A 113 -27.14 3.93 5.29
C LEU A 113 -25.94 4.43 6.10
N ARG A 114 -24.76 3.87 5.85
CA ARG A 114 -23.56 4.12 6.67
C ARG A 114 -22.60 5.15 6.05
N GLY A 115 -22.89 5.63 4.84
CA GLY A 115 -21.99 6.52 4.11
C GLY A 115 -20.62 5.87 3.92
N LYS A 116 -19.57 6.53 4.43
CA LYS A 116 -18.17 6.07 4.33
C LYS A 116 -17.76 5.06 5.40
N GLY A 117 -18.66 4.62 6.28
CA GLY A 117 -18.32 3.69 7.35
C GLY A 117 -17.93 2.31 6.80
N PHE A 118 -16.78 1.79 7.23
CA PHE A 118 -16.30 0.44 6.85
C PHE A 118 -17.30 -0.67 7.21
N ASP A 119 -17.32 -1.73 6.40
CA ASP A 119 -18.16 -2.91 6.59
C ASP A 119 -17.55 -4.16 5.96
N ASN A 120 -17.39 -5.22 6.74
CA ASN A 120 -16.82 -6.48 6.25
C ASN A 120 -17.71 -7.15 5.19
N VAL A 121 -19.04 -7.08 5.30
CA VAL A 121 -19.93 -7.74 4.34
C VAL A 121 -19.85 -7.04 2.98
N LEU A 122 -19.84 -5.71 2.98
CA LEU A 122 -19.67 -4.92 1.76
C LEU A 122 -18.28 -5.14 1.14
N MET A 123 -17.21 -5.13 1.95
CA MET A 123 -15.87 -5.41 1.47
C MET A 123 -15.81 -6.76 0.75
N VAL A 124 -16.30 -7.83 1.37
CA VAL A 124 -16.31 -9.17 0.77
C VAL A 124 -17.17 -9.20 -0.50
N HIS A 125 -18.35 -8.60 -0.46
CA HIS A 125 -19.28 -8.61 -1.60
C HIS A 125 -18.69 -7.89 -2.81
N ASP A 126 -18.15 -6.69 -2.63
CA ASP A 126 -17.58 -5.92 -3.72
C ASP A 126 -16.34 -6.61 -4.31
N HIS A 127 -15.48 -7.20 -3.47
CA HIS A 127 -14.34 -7.96 -3.97
C HIS A 127 -14.75 -9.21 -4.76
N ALA A 128 -15.81 -9.89 -4.35
CA ALA A 128 -16.38 -10.99 -5.14
C ALA A 128 -16.91 -10.52 -6.50
N LEU A 129 -17.52 -9.32 -6.57
CA LEU A 129 -17.95 -8.74 -7.84
C LEU A 129 -16.78 -8.30 -8.73
N MET A 130 -15.73 -7.73 -8.14
CA MET A 130 -14.51 -7.36 -8.86
C MET A 130 -13.80 -8.58 -9.44
N ASP A 131 -13.69 -9.67 -8.66
CA ASP A 131 -13.15 -10.94 -9.14
C ASP A 131 -14.01 -11.50 -10.29
N TRP A 132 -15.32 -11.58 -10.09
CA TRP A 132 -16.26 -12.09 -11.10
C TRP A 132 -16.18 -11.35 -12.44
N ILE A 133 -16.02 -10.01 -12.42
CA ILE A 133 -15.93 -9.20 -13.64
C ILE A 133 -14.52 -9.19 -14.25
N GLY A 134 -13.54 -9.80 -13.58
CA GLY A 134 -12.15 -9.90 -14.04
C GLY A 134 -11.31 -8.64 -13.80
N ALA A 135 -11.65 -7.82 -12.79
CA ALA A 135 -10.85 -6.68 -12.40
C ALA A 135 -9.57 -7.14 -11.67
N ASN A 136 -8.42 -6.60 -12.06
CA ASN A 136 -7.13 -6.88 -11.41
C ASN A 136 -6.59 -5.70 -10.59
N SER A 137 -7.29 -4.56 -10.61
CA SER A 137 -6.85 -3.35 -9.96
C SER A 137 -7.97 -2.39 -9.59
N TYR A 138 -7.71 -1.49 -8.65
CA TYR A 138 -8.55 -0.33 -8.40
C TYR A 138 -7.75 0.88 -7.88
N ARG A 139 -8.38 2.05 -7.83
CA ARG A 139 -7.83 3.27 -7.22
C ARG A 139 -8.68 3.73 -6.03
N THR A 140 -8.06 4.08 -4.92
CA THR A 140 -8.71 4.55 -3.67
C THR A 140 -9.28 5.97 -3.81
N SER A 141 -10.28 6.12 -4.68
CA SER A 141 -10.81 7.44 -5.04
C SER A 141 -11.72 7.95 -3.91
N HIS A 142 -11.61 9.17 -3.40
CA HIS A 142 -10.57 10.20 -3.61
C HIS A 142 -9.89 10.50 -2.28
N TYR A 143 -9.52 9.45 -1.55
CA TYR A 143 -9.02 9.49 -0.18
C TYR A 143 -8.47 8.12 0.20
N PRO A 144 -7.56 8.04 1.18
CA PRO A 144 -7.08 6.76 1.70
C PRO A 144 -8.23 5.93 2.26
N TYR A 145 -8.27 4.64 1.92
CA TYR A 145 -9.31 3.71 2.39
C TYR A 145 -8.93 3.06 3.72
N ALA A 146 -9.89 2.35 4.31
CA ALA A 146 -9.63 1.42 5.41
C ALA A 146 -8.51 0.42 5.05
N GLU A 147 -7.57 0.19 5.97
CA GLU A 147 -6.39 -0.66 5.75
C GLU A 147 -6.77 -2.10 5.42
N GLU A 148 -7.92 -2.58 5.92
CA GLU A 148 -8.51 -3.88 5.60
C GLU A 148 -8.68 -4.11 4.09
N MET A 149 -8.94 -3.05 3.31
CA MET A 149 -9.04 -3.14 1.86
C MET A 149 -7.68 -3.43 1.20
N LEU A 150 -6.61 -2.83 1.72
CA LEU A 150 -5.24 -3.02 1.24
C LEU A 150 -4.70 -4.38 1.68
N ASP A 151 -5.02 -4.79 2.90
CA ASP A 151 -4.72 -6.11 3.43
C ASP A 151 -5.39 -7.22 2.60
N TRP A 152 -6.66 -7.03 2.20
CA TRP A 152 -7.35 -7.94 1.29
C TRP A 152 -6.67 -7.98 -0.09
N ALA A 153 -6.28 -6.82 -0.62
CA ALA A 153 -5.61 -6.72 -1.91
C ALA A 153 -4.24 -7.43 -1.90
N ASP A 154 -3.49 -7.32 -0.81
CA ASP A 154 -2.22 -8.05 -0.62
C ASP A 154 -2.44 -9.57 -0.67
N GLU A 155 -3.41 -10.08 0.09
CA GLU A 155 -3.74 -11.51 0.16
C GLU A 155 -4.24 -12.08 -1.18
N HIS A 156 -5.00 -11.29 -1.94
CA HIS A 156 -5.65 -11.76 -3.17
C HIS A 156 -4.90 -11.35 -4.45
N GLY A 157 -3.76 -10.68 -4.32
CA GLY A 157 -2.97 -10.27 -5.48
C GLY A 157 -3.65 -9.17 -6.32
N ILE A 158 -4.35 -8.22 -5.70
CA ILE A 158 -5.00 -7.10 -6.39
C ILE A 158 -4.07 -5.88 -6.38
N VAL A 159 -3.91 -5.20 -7.51
CA VAL A 159 -3.04 -4.02 -7.64
C VAL A 159 -3.83 -2.75 -7.27
N VAL A 160 -3.27 -1.83 -6.50
CA VAL A 160 -4.04 -0.70 -5.94
C VAL A 160 -3.31 0.62 -6.10
N ILE A 161 -3.81 1.49 -6.98
CA ILE A 161 -3.31 2.86 -7.03
C ILE A 161 -3.82 3.61 -5.79
N ASP A 162 -2.92 3.89 -4.87
CA ASP A 162 -3.25 4.56 -3.62
C ASP A 162 -3.23 6.10 -3.75
N GLU A 163 -4.25 6.76 -3.22
CA GLU A 163 -4.55 8.17 -3.46
C GLU A 163 -4.77 8.96 -2.16
N THR A 164 -4.24 10.18 -2.12
CA THR A 164 -4.48 11.12 -1.01
C THR A 164 -5.86 11.75 -1.11
N ALA A 165 -6.30 12.43 -0.04
CA ALA A 165 -7.54 13.21 -0.03
C ALA A 165 -7.48 14.53 -0.83
N ALA A 166 -6.45 14.76 -1.65
CA ALA A 166 -6.15 16.02 -2.31
C ALA A 166 -6.99 16.26 -3.58
N VAL A 167 -8.32 16.20 -3.46
CA VAL A 167 -9.28 16.46 -4.53
C VAL A 167 -9.89 17.86 -4.40
N GLY A 168 -10.34 18.44 -5.52
CA GLY A 168 -11.04 19.73 -5.51
C GLY A 168 -10.15 20.97 -5.61
N PHE A 169 -8.84 20.81 -5.84
CA PHE A 169 -7.94 21.90 -6.27
C PHE A 169 -8.22 22.34 -7.72
N ASN A 170 -9.48 22.68 -8.01
CA ASN A 170 -9.97 23.11 -9.31
C ASN A 170 -11.31 23.85 -9.15
N LEU A 171 -11.32 25.15 -9.48
CA LEU A 171 -12.53 25.99 -9.36
C LEU A 171 -13.52 25.83 -10.52
N SER A 172 -13.13 25.12 -11.58
CA SER A 172 -13.83 25.09 -12.87
C SER A 172 -14.63 23.80 -13.12
N LEU A 173 -14.70 22.88 -12.15
CA LEU A 173 -15.31 21.57 -12.37
C LEU A 173 -16.84 21.61 -12.54
N GLY A 174 -17.53 22.61 -11.99
CA GLY A 174 -18.99 22.73 -12.06
C GLY A 174 -19.76 21.60 -11.34
N ILE A 175 -19.08 20.83 -10.48
CA ILE A 175 -19.64 19.77 -9.62
C ILE A 175 -19.39 20.12 -8.15
N GLY A 176 -20.12 19.46 -7.24
CA GLY A 176 -20.08 19.74 -5.81
C GLY A 176 -21.16 20.72 -5.38
N PHE A 177 -21.05 21.20 -4.14
CA PHE A 177 -22.01 22.16 -3.58
C PHE A 177 -21.53 23.59 -3.84
N GLU A 178 -22.26 24.35 -4.64
CA GLU A 178 -21.94 25.76 -4.91
C GLU A 178 -22.70 26.67 -3.93
N ALA A 179 -21.95 27.30 -3.02
CA ALA A 179 -22.46 28.35 -2.16
C ALA A 179 -21.49 29.53 -2.14
N GLY A 180 -21.99 30.69 -2.55
CA GLY A 180 -21.20 31.93 -2.62
C GLY A 180 -20.30 32.03 -3.85
N ASN A 181 -19.39 33.01 -3.81
CA ASN A 181 -18.45 33.26 -4.89
C ASN A 181 -17.15 32.48 -4.67
N LYS A 182 -16.64 31.86 -5.73
CA LYS A 182 -15.30 31.24 -5.73
C LYS A 182 -14.21 32.32 -5.73
N PRO A 183 -13.03 32.06 -5.14
CA PRO A 183 -11.86 32.93 -5.32
C PRO A 183 -11.57 33.15 -6.80
N LYS A 184 -11.06 34.34 -7.16
CA LYS A 184 -10.72 34.63 -8.57
C LYS A 184 -9.49 33.84 -9.04
N GLU A 185 -8.54 33.63 -8.13
CA GLU A 185 -7.29 32.91 -8.39
C GLU A 185 -7.16 31.72 -7.44
N LEU A 186 -7.00 30.52 -8.01
CA LEU A 186 -6.93 29.27 -7.24
C LEU A 186 -5.68 29.22 -6.35
N TYR A 187 -4.51 29.55 -6.89
CA TYR A 187 -3.25 29.59 -6.14
C TYR A 187 -2.97 31.03 -5.73
N SER A 188 -3.35 31.36 -4.51
CA SER A 188 -3.24 32.69 -3.93
C SER A 188 -3.26 32.59 -2.40
N GLU A 189 -2.83 33.64 -1.72
CA GLU A 189 -2.88 33.70 -0.25
C GLU A 189 -4.31 33.55 0.30
N GLU A 190 -5.33 33.90 -0.50
CA GLU A 190 -6.76 33.83 -0.14
C GLU A 190 -7.38 32.44 -0.37
N ALA A 191 -6.72 31.55 -1.14
CA ALA A 191 -7.24 30.25 -1.52
C ALA A 191 -6.21 29.13 -1.25
N VAL A 192 -5.52 28.62 -2.27
CA VAL A 192 -4.48 27.59 -2.11
C VAL A 192 -3.12 28.27 -1.93
N ASN A 193 -2.66 28.30 -0.69
CA ASN A 193 -1.44 29.01 -0.27
C ASN A 193 -0.35 28.07 0.28
N GLY A 194 0.70 28.65 0.86
CA GLY A 194 1.81 27.90 1.45
C GLY A 194 1.40 26.95 2.58
N GLU A 195 0.42 27.31 3.40
CA GLU A 195 -0.11 26.43 4.45
C GLU A 195 -0.85 25.24 3.86
N THR A 196 -1.62 25.47 2.79
CA THR A 196 -2.31 24.41 2.05
C THR A 196 -1.32 23.42 1.44
N GLN A 197 -0.19 23.92 0.91
CA GLN A 197 0.88 23.06 0.43
C GLN A 197 1.51 22.22 1.54
N GLN A 198 1.74 22.79 2.73
CA GLN A 198 2.27 22.03 3.87
C GLN A 198 1.29 20.96 4.36
N ALA A 199 -0.01 21.28 4.41
CA ALA A 199 -1.05 20.32 4.74
C ALA A 199 -1.12 19.16 3.72
N HIS A 200 -1.02 19.47 2.41
CA HIS A 200 -0.97 18.45 1.38
C HIS A 200 0.29 17.57 1.49
N LEU A 201 1.47 18.18 1.74
CA LEU A 201 2.70 17.43 1.98
C LEU A 201 2.57 16.50 3.20
N GLN A 202 1.92 16.95 4.27
CA GLN A 202 1.67 16.14 5.46
C GLN A 202 0.75 14.96 5.15
N ALA A 203 -0.34 15.17 4.39
CA ALA A 203 -1.23 14.10 3.98
C ALA A 203 -0.51 13.02 3.14
N ILE A 204 0.40 13.42 2.23
CA ILE A 204 1.24 12.48 1.47
C ILE A 204 2.14 11.68 2.42
N LYS A 205 2.78 12.33 3.39
CA LYS A 205 3.66 11.66 4.36
C LYS A 205 2.91 10.64 5.22
N GLU A 206 1.69 10.97 5.63
CA GLU A 206 0.84 10.08 6.42
C GLU A 206 0.41 8.86 5.63
N LEU A 207 -0.07 9.08 4.40
CA LEU A 207 -0.42 7.98 3.48
C LEU A 207 0.75 7.02 3.30
N MET A 208 1.90 7.55 2.87
CA MET A 208 3.11 6.75 2.67
C MET A 208 3.62 6.07 3.93
N ARG A 209 3.29 6.55 5.14
CA ARG A 209 3.70 5.90 6.38
C ARG A 209 2.87 4.65 6.65
N VAL A 210 1.57 4.70 6.39
CA VAL A 210 0.62 3.59 6.56
C VAL A 210 0.79 2.58 5.43
N THR A 211 0.94 3.03 4.19
CA THR A 211 1.03 2.14 3.02
C THR A 211 2.43 1.64 2.68
N LYS A 212 3.45 2.02 3.47
CA LYS A 212 4.76 1.35 3.39
C LYS A 212 4.80 0.03 4.15
N THR A 213 3.81 -0.24 5.00
CA THR A 213 3.65 -1.52 5.70
C THR A 213 2.69 -2.45 4.98
N THR A 214 1.65 -1.93 4.32
CA THR A 214 0.81 -2.68 3.38
C THR A 214 1.44 -2.65 1.98
N GLN A 215 1.23 -3.68 1.16
CA GLN A 215 1.94 -3.87 -0.11
C GLN A 215 1.05 -3.62 -1.34
N ALA A 216 -0.10 -3.02 -1.15
CA ALA A 216 -0.97 -2.56 -2.21
C ALA A 216 -0.47 -1.17 -2.70
N TRP A 217 0.08 -1.12 -3.92
CA TRP A 217 0.61 0.07 -4.61
C TRP A 217 0.10 0.14 -6.05
#